data_AF-A0A7W1KC97-F1
#
_entry.id   AF-A0A7W1KC97-F1
#
_cell.length_a   1.000
_cell.length_b   1.000
_cell.length_c   1.000
_cell.angle_alpha   90.00
_cell.angle_beta   90.00
_cell.angle_gamma   90.00
#
_symmetry.space_group_name_H-M   'P 1'
#
loop_
_entity.id
_entity.type
_entity.pdbx_description
1 polymer ?
#
loop_
_entity_poly.entity_id
_entity_poly.type
_entity_poly.pdbx_seq_one_letter_code
_entity_poly.pdbx_strand_id
1 'polypeptide(L)'
;MQKISTSKRGAARLAWLLCALSWLAIVAGLVLAIVIGPAQPEEVSTFPELLAGTASWAAFATIGALIASRFPLNPVAWMLCAAGIGGAFATFAAEYAIYALLAEPSSLPGGELMMSLQEWAWLPAMFVATLVLLLFPDGRLPSSRWRPVAWLAVVGMIGVWIHELFSPGPLEGFPRENPFGLGGSAGQVAQALAVSYSLV
;
A
#
# COMPACT_ATOMS: atom_id res chain seq x y z
N MET A 1 30.04 -7.32 -21.99
CA MET A 1 29.17 -6.13 -21.81
C MET A 1 27.67 -6.36 -22.09
N GLN A 2 27.20 -7.52 -22.61
CA GLN A 2 25.78 -7.73 -22.98
C GLN A 2 24.77 -7.87 -21.81
N LYS A 3 25.14 -8.43 -20.66
CA LYS A 3 24.21 -8.69 -19.51
C LYS A 3 23.56 -7.43 -18.90
N ILE A 4 24.21 -6.27 -19.01
CA ILE A 4 23.74 -5.03 -18.36
C ILE A 4 22.55 -4.42 -19.14
N SER A 5 22.47 -4.61 -20.46
CA SER A 5 21.43 -4.01 -21.30
C SER A 5 20.05 -4.67 -21.15
N THR A 6 20.01 -5.99 -20.97
CA THR A 6 18.77 -6.77 -20.79
C THR A 6 18.14 -6.51 -19.43
N SER A 7 18.94 -6.36 -18.37
CA SER A 7 18.48 -6.00 -17.02
C SER A 7 17.78 -4.64 -16.99
N LYS A 8 18.31 -3.63 -17.68
CA LYS A 8 17.69 -2.29 -17.75
C LYS A 8 16.32 -2.30 -18.43
N ARG A 9 16.18 -3.04 -19.54
CA ARG A 9 14.89 -3.18 -20.24
C ARG A 9 13.85 -3.93 -19.40
N GLY A 10 14.27 -4.96 -18.65
CA GLY A 10 13.39 -5.69 -17.75
C GLY A 10 12.87 -4.83 -16.59
N ALA A 11 13.76 -4.09 -15.94
CA ALA A 11 13.42 -3.15 -14.87
C ALA A 11 12.44 -2.07 -15.35
N ALA A 12 12.70 -1.45 -16.50
CA ALA A 12 11.80 -0.45 -17.06
C ALA A 12 10.39 -1.02 -17.35
N ARG A 13 10.31 -2.24 -17.91
CA ARG A 13 9.02 -2.91 -18.16
C ARG A 13 8.26 -3.17 -16.86
N LEU A 14 8.94 -3.71 -15.84
CA LEU A 14 8.31 -3.96 -14.55
C LEU A 14 7.79 -2.67 -13.92
N ALA A 15 8.57 -1.59 -13.95
CA ALA A 15 8.16 -0.32 -13.38
C ALA A 15 6.92 0.27 -14.09
N TRP A 16 6.87 0.19 -15.42
CA TRP A 16 5.69 0.62 -16.19
C TRP A 16 4.48 -0.30 -15.99
N LEU A 17 4.69 -1.62 -15.83
CA LEU A 17 3.62 -2.55 -15.48
C LEU A 17 3.00 -2.21 -14.12
N LEU A 18 3.83 -1.95 -13.11
CA LEU A 18 3.36 -1.51 -11.79
C LEU A 18 2.56 -0.22 -11.91
N CYS A 19 3.06 0.76 -12.65
CA CYS A 19 2.35 2.02 -12.89
C CYS A 19 1.00 1.81 -13.60
N ALA A 20 0.95 0.96 -14.63
CA ALA A 20 -0.29 0.65 -15.35
C ALA A 20 -1.32 -0.03 -14.44
N LEU A 21 -0.87 -0.97 -13.60
CA LEU A 21 -1.73 -1.62 -12.60
C LEU A 21 -2.25 -0.62 -11.56
N SER A 22 -1.43 0.34 -11.12
CA SER A 22 -1.86 1.40 -10.21
C SER A 22 -2.98 2.24 -10.82
N TRP A 23 -2.80 2.69 -12.07
CA TRP A 23 -3.83 3.46 -12.77
C TRP A 23 -5.10 2.66 -12.99
N LEU A 24 -4.98 1.37 -13.33
CA LEU A 24 -6.13 0.50 -13.48
C LEU A 24 -6.93 0.37 -12.18
N ALA A 25 -6.25 0.15 -11.05
CA ALA A 25 -6.88 0.08 -9.73
C ALA A 25 -7.55 1.41 -9.34
N ILE A 26 -6.88 2.54 -9.58
CA ILE A 26 -7.46 3.88 -9.34
C ILE A 26 -8.73 4.09 -10.15
N VAL A 27 -8.69 3.80 -11.46
CA VAL A 27 -9.86 3.97 -12.33
C VAL A 27 -10.99 3.04 -11.89
N ALA A 28 -10.70 1.79 -11.56
CA ALA A 28 -11.70 0.85 -11.07
C ALA A 28 -12.33 1.32 -9.75
N GLY A 29 -11.53 1.81 -8.80
CA GLY A 29 -12.01 2.37 -7.54
C GLY A 29 -12.89 3.60 -7.75
N LEU A 30 -12.47 4.54 -8.60
CA LEU A 30 -13.26 5.73 -8.92
C LEU A 30 -14.59 5.39 -9.61
N VAL A 31 -14.60 4.40 -10.51
CA VAL A 31 -15.85 3.91 -11.12
C VAL A 31 -16.78 3.34 -10.06
N LEU A 32 -16.28 2.51 -9.14
CA LEU A 32 -17.07 1.98 -8.04
C LEU A 32 -17.61 3.11 -7.15
N ALA A 33 -16.79 4.08 -6.77
CA ALA A 33 -17.21 5.23 -5.97
C ALA A 33 -18.35 6.02 -6.65
N ILE A 34 -18.28 6.22 -7.97
CA ILE A 34 -19.34 6.89 -8.74
C ILE A 34 -20.63 6.05 -8.76
N VAL A 35 -20.52 4.73 -8.90
CA VAL A 35 -21.67 3.81 -8.92
C VAL A 35 -22.34 3.72 -7.55
N ILE A 36 -21.55 3.65 -6.47
CA ILE A 36 -22.05 3.62 -5.08
C ILE A 36 -22.73 4.96 -4.76
N GLY A 37 -22.12 6.07 -5.18
CA GLY A 37 -22.67 7.43 -5.13
C GLY A 37 -23.41 7.74 -3.82
N PRO A 38 -24.75 7.86 -3.83
CA PRO A 38 -25.55 8.24 -2.65
C PRO A 38 -25.69 7.15 -1.57
N ALA A 39 -25.24 5.91 -1.83
CA ALA A 39 -25.29 4.81 -0.86
C ALA A 39 -24.02 4.71 0.01
N GLN A 40 -23.03 5.59 -0.20
CA GLN A 40 -21.85 5.69 0.65
C GLN A 40 -22.29 6.06 2.08
N PRO A 41 -21.83 5.36 3.13
CA PRO A 41 -22.03 5.79 4.51
C PRO A 41 -21.42 7.18 4.74
N GLU A 42 -22.07 8.05 5.52
CA GLU A 42 -21.55 9.41 5.84
C GLU A 42 -20.19 9.39 6.54
N GLU A 43 -19.80 8.27 7.13
CA GLU A 43 -18.52 8.08 7.82
C GLU A 43 -17.35 7.75 6.88
N VAL A 44 -17.60 7.54 5.58
CA VAL A 44 -16.56 7.23 4.57
C VAL A 44 -15.98 8.51 3.96
N SER A 45 -14.74 8.43 3.46
CA SER A 45 -14.05 9.54 2.77
C SER A 45 -14.95 10.19 1.71
N THR A 46 -14.98 11.52 1.72
CA THR A 46 -15.74 12.27 0.72
C THR A 46 -15.12 12.12 -0.67
N PHE A 47 -15.91 12.28 -1.74
CA PHE A 47 -15.41 12.17 -3.12
C PHE A 47 -14.19 13.09 -3.41
N PRO A 48 -14.13 14.34 -2.91
CA PRO A 48 -12.91 15.16 -3.02
C PRO A 48 -11.69 14.58 -2.30
N GLU A 49 -11.86 14.00 -1.12
CA GLU A 49 -10.77 13.34 -0.37
C GLU A 49 -10.27 12.09 -1.11
N LEU A 50 -11.19 11.30 -1.65
CA LEU A 50 -10.88 10.15 -2.50
C LEU A 50 -10.05 10.57 -3.74
N LEU A 51 -10.47 11.64 -4.42
CA LEU A 51 -9.73 12.19 -5.56
C LEU A 51 -8.33 12.67 -5.16
N ALA A 52 -8.20 13.36 -4.03
CA ALA A 52 -6.90 13.83 -3.54
C ALA A 52 -5.95 12.67 -3.18
N GLY A 53 -6.47 11.63 -2.52
CA GLY A 53 -5.73 10.42 -2.18
C GLY A 53 -5.27 9.66 -3.43
N THR A 54 -6.19 9.38 -4.35
CA THR A 54 -5.87 8.67 -5.60
C THR A 54 -4.92 9.44 -6.51
N ALA A 55 -5.01 10.78 -6.55
CA ALA A 55 -4.05 11.61 -7.27
C ALA A 55 -2.63 11.48 -6.70
N SER A 56 -2.50 11.35 -5.39
CA SER A 56 -1.20 11.14 -4.72
C SER A 56 -0.60 9.79 -5.10
N TRP A 57 -1.41 8.72 -5.10
CA TRP A 57 -0.96 7.38 -5.53
C TRP A 57 -0.58 7.35 -7.01
N ALA A 58 -1.36 8.02 -7.87
CA ALA A 58 -1.06 8.18 -9.28
C ALA A 58 0.30 8.88 -9.49
N ALA A 59 0.57 9.94 -8.73
CA ALA A 59 1.83 10.67 -8.77
C ALA A 59 3.00 9.77 -8.34
N PHE A 60 2.87 9.02 -7.26
CA PHE A 60 3.93 8.10 -6.81
C PHE A 60 4.21 7.00 -7.83
N ALA A 61 3.18 6.36 -8.39
CA ALA A 61 3.32 5.34 -9.41
C ALA A 61 4.02 5.86 -10.67
N THR A 62 3.60 7.04 -11.17
CA THR A 62 4.16 7.65 -12.39
C THR A 62 5.58 8.15 -12.18
N ILE A 63 5.85 8.88 -11.10
CA ILE A 63 7.20 9.37 -10.78
C ILE A 63 8.13 8.18 -10.54
N GLY A 64 7.70 7.17 -9.79
CA GLY A 64 8.46 5.95 -9.57
C GLY A 64 8.83 5.24 -10.86
N ALA A 65 7.87 5.05 -11.78
CA ALA A 65 8.11 4.42 -13.06
C ALA A 65 9.04 5.23 -13.97
N LEU A 66 8.87 6.55 -14.00
CA LEU A 66 9.75 7.46 -14.74
C LEU A 66 11.20 7.37 -14.25
N ILE A 67 11.42 7.41 -12.94
CA ILE A 67 12.76 7.31 -12.36
C ILE A 67 13.33 5.90 -12.57
N ALA A 68 12.58 4.84 -12.30
CA ALA A 68 13.05 3.45 -12.41
C ALA A 68 13.39 3.05 -13.85
N SER A 69 12.67 3.60 -14.84
CA SER A 69 12.96 3.36 -16.26
C SER A 69 14.30 3.96 -16.72
N ARG A 70 14.73 5.07 -16.11
CA ARG A 70 16.01 5.75 -16.41
C ARG A 70 17.14 5.31 -15.49
N PHE A 71 16.82 5.05 -14.22
CA PHE A 71 17.74 4.72 -13.12
C PHE A 71 17.26 3.47 -12.37
N PRO A 72 17.35 2.27 -12.97
CA PRO A 72 16.80 1.04 -12.40
C PRO A 72 17.47 0.58 -11.10
N LEU A 73 18.65 1.12 -10.78
CA LEU A 73 19.36 0.88 -9.52
C LEU A 73 18.97 1.87 -8.41
N ASN A 74 18.04 2.80 -8.65
CA ASN A 74 17.57 3.76 -7.66
C ASN A 74 16.49 3.10 -6.77
N PRO A 75 16.76 2.84 -5.47
CA PRO A 75 15.79 2.21 -4.59
C PRO A 75 14.56 3.09 -4.34
N VAL A 76 14.72 4.42 -4.31
CA VAL A 76 13.61 5.37 -4.10
C VAL A 76 12.57 5.24 -5.21
N ALA A 77 13.01 5.02 -6.45
CA ALA A 77 12.10 4.83 -7.58
C ALA A 77 11.17 3.62 -7.39
N TRP A 78 11.72 2.51 -6.88
CA TRP A 78 10.97 1.29 -6.61
C TRP A 78 10.05 1.43 -5.40
N MET A 79 10.46 2.21 -4.40
CA MET A 79 9.61 2.55 -3.25
C MET A 79 8.41 3.40 -3.67
N LEU A 80 8.61 4.38 -4.56
CA LEU A 80 7.52 5.15 -5.14
C LEU A 80 6.57 4.28 -5.98
N CYS A 81 7.10 3.34 -6.78
CA CYS A 81 6.27 2.35 -7.47
C CYS A 81 5.44 1.51 -6.49
N ALA A 82 6.07 1.01 -5.42
CA ALA A 82 5.43 0.16 -4.42
C ALA A 82 4.32 0.90 -3.65
N ALA A 83 4.54 2.15 -3.27
CA ALA A 83 3.52 2.96 -2.62
C ALA A 83 2.39 3.34 -3.58
N GLY A 84 2.72 3.67 -4.84
CA GLY A 84 1.72 3.97 -5.85
C GLY A 84 0.78 2.80 -6.11
N ILE A 85 1.30 1.57 -6.23
CA ILE A 85 0.46 0.37 -6.39
C ILE A 85 -0.27 -0.02 -5.09
N GLY A 86 0.39 0.08 -3.94
CA GLY A 86 -0.20 -0.24 -2.64
C GLY A 86 -1.39 0.65 -2.32
N GLY A 87 -1.21 1.97 -2.41
CA GLY A 87 -2.29 2.93 -2.17
C GLY A 87 -3.41 2.84 -3.21
N ALA A 88 -3.08 2.65 -4.49
CA ALA A 88 -4.08 2.44 -5.54
C ALA A 88 -4.94 1.18 -5.28
N PHE A 89 -4.31 0.10 -4.86
CA PHE A 89 -5.00 -1.13 -4.50
C PHE A 89 -5.83 -0.96 -3.23
N ALA A 90 -5.32 -0.25 -2.21
CA ALA A 90 -6.07 0.10 -1.01
C ALA A 90 -7.40 0.75 -1.36
N THR A 91 -7.34 1.81 -2.17
CA THR A 91 -8.52 2.56 -2.58
C THR A 91 -9.50 1.69 -3.37
N PHE A 92 -9.00 0.87 -4.29
CA PHE A 92 -9.85 -0.06 -5.02
C PHE A 92 -10.53 -1.08 -4.09
N ALA A 93 -9.78 -1.67 -3.16
CA ALA A 93 -10.29 -2.68 -2.23
C ALA A 93 -11.36 -2.09 -1.29
N ALA A 94 -11.19 -0.85 -0.85
CA ALA A 94 -12.17 -0.09 -0.08
C ALA A 94 -13.52 -0.01 -0.82
N GLU A 95 -13.50 0.55 -2.03
CA GLU A 95 -14.71 0.79 -2.82
C GLU A 95 -15.35 -0.54 -3.25
N TYR A 96 -14.53 -1.56 -3.53
CA TYR A 96 -15.02 -2.90 -3.82
C TYR A 96 -15.76 -3.51 -2.61
N ALA A 97 -15.19 -3.40 -1.41
CA ALA A 97 -15.83 -3.91 -0.20
C ALA A 97 -17.15 -3.20 0.07
N ILE A 98 -17.18 -1.87 -0.07
CA ILE A 98 -18.41 -1.07 0.07
C ILE A 98 -19.46 -1.51 -0.95
N TYR A 99 -19.07 -1.67 -2.21
CA TYR A 99 -19.98 -2.14 -3.24
C TYR A 99 -20.55 -3.53 -2.93
N ALA A 100 -19.68 -4.49 -2.64
CA ALA A 100 -20.03 -5.90 -2.46
C ALA A 100 -20.80 -6.19 -1.17
N LEU A 101 -20.61 -5.38 -0.12
CA LEU A 101 -21.21 -5.59 1.20
C LEU A 101 -22.37 -4.66 1.51
N LEU A 102 -22.36 -3.43 1.01
CA LEU A 102 -23.39 -2.42 1.34
C LEU A 102 -24.26 -2.04 0.14
N ALA A 103 -23.66 -1.71 -1.01
CA ALA A 103 -24.42 -1.17 -2.14
C ALA A 103 -25.28 -2.25 -2.82
N GLU A 104 -24.67 -3.41 -3.10
CA GLU A 104 -25.36 -4.55 -3.70
C GLU A 104 -24.91 -5.85 -3.03
N PRO A 105 -25.43 -6.13 -1.81
CA PRO A 105 -25.02 -7.29 -1.04
C PRO A 105 -25.14 -8.57 -1.85
N SER A 106 -24.09 -9.40 -1.86
CA SER A 106 -23.98 -10.70 -2.58
C SER A 106 -23.83 -10.65 -4.12
N SER A 107 -23.73 -9.47 -4.73
CA SER A 107 -23.44 -9.35 -6.17
C SER A 107 -22.02 -9.79 -6.54
N LEU A 108 -21.05 -9.50 -5.68
CA LEU A 108 -19.64 -9.75 -5.90
C LEU A 108 -19.05 -10.59 -4.77
N PRO A 109 -18.26 -11.64 -5.10
CA PRO A 109 -17.60 -12.45 -4.09
C PRO A 109 -16.44 -11.68 -3.44
N GLY A 110 -16.06 -12.06 -2.22
CA GLY A 110 -14.83 -11.57 -1.58
C GLY A 110 -14.90 -10.15 -1.03
N GLY A 111 -16.09 -9.60 -0.79
CA GLY A 111 -16.23 -8.28 -0.13
C GLY A 111 -15.52 -8.22 1.22
N GLU A 112 -15.67 -9.25 2.05
CA GLU A 112 -14.99 -9.34 3.37
C GLU A 112 -13.46 -9.37 3.24
N LEU A 113 -12.95 -10.10 2.23
CA LEU A 113 -11.52 -10.16 1.94
C LEU A 113 -10.97 -8.78 1.54
N MET A 114 -11.66 -8.08 0.64
CA MET A 114 -11.24 -6.75 0.20
C MET A 114 -11.33 -5.72 1.33
N MET A 115 -12.29 -5.88 2.23
CA MET A 115 -12.42 -5.05 3.42
C MET A 115 -11.17 -5.15 4.31
N SER A 116 -10.69 -6.37 4.58
CA SER A 116 -9.48 -6.57 5.37
C SER A 116 -8.23 -6.08 4.65
N LEU A 117 -8.13 -6.34 3.35
CA LEU A 117 -6.97 -5.91 2.56
C LEU A 117 -6.81 -4.39 2.49
N GLN A 118 -7.91 -3.64 2.53
CA GLN A 118 -7.86 -2.17 2.45
C GLN A 118 -7.26 -1.57 3.74
N GLU A 119 -7.48 -2.20 4.89
CA GLU A 119 -7.01 -1.73 6.20
C GLU A 119 -5.49 -1.74 6.31
N TRP A 120 -4.78 -2.59 5.58
CA TRP A 120 -3.30 -2.64 5.65
C TRP A 120 -2.62 -1.81 4.57
N ALA A 121 -3.37 -1.43 3.54
CA ALA A 121 -2.79 -0.90 2.33
C ALA A 121 -2.43 0.60 2.40
N TRP A 122 -2.68 1.29 3.53
CA TRP A 122 -2.16 2.64 3.84
C TRP A 122 -0.71 2.65 4.36
N LEU A 123 -0.24 1.54 4.96
CA LEU A 123 1.12 1.43 5.50
C LEU A 123 2.23 1.82 4.49
N PRO A 124 2.18 1.43 3.20
CA PRO A 124 3.19 1.83 2.20
C PRO A 124 3.28 3.35 2.00
N ALA A 125 2.20 4.08 2.23
CA ALA A 125 2.19 5.53 2.14
C ALA A 125 2.99 6.19 3.27
N MET A 126 2.80 5.71 4.49
CA MET A 126 3.58 6.16 5.65
C MET A 126 5.07 5.83 5.48
N PHE A 127 5.37 4.71 4.82
CA PHE A 127 6.74 4.34 4.48
C PHE A 127 7.40 5.36 3.54
N VAL A 128 6.68 5.80 2.50
CA VAL A 128 7.19 6.83 1.58
C VAL A 128 7.36 8.18 2.26
N ALA A 129 6.43 8.59 3.12
CA ALA A 129 6.58 9.83 3.89
C ALA A 129 7.84 9.80 4.78
N THR A 130 8.05 8.68 5.47
CA THR A 130 9.22 8.46 6.35
C THR A 130 10.52 8.49 5.55
N LEU A 131 10.54 7.85 4.38
CA LEU A 131 11.72 7.81 3.53
C LEU A 131 12.00 9.14 2.83
N VAL A 132 10.98 9.89 2.41
CA VAL A 132 11.16 11.24 1.86
C VAL A 132 11.84 12.12 2.90
N LEU A 133 11.42 12.06 4.17
CA LEU A 133 12.08 12.78 5.26
C LEU A 133 13.53 12.31 5.48
N LEU A 134 13.80 11.00 5.37
CA LEU A 134 15.13 10.43 5.60
C LEU A 134 16.12 10.63 4.44
N LEU A 135 15.63 10.82 3.22
CA LEU A 135 16.41 10.95 1.99
C LEU A 135 16.51 12.40 1.49
N PHE A 136 15.82 13.35 2.12
CA PHE A 136 15.92 14.76 1.79
C PHE A 136 17.23 15.37 2.33
N PRO A 137 17.98 16.17 1.56
CA PRO A 137 17.78 16.57 0.16
C PRO A 137 18.57 15.73 -0.87
N ASP A 138 19.60 14.99 -0.46
CA ASP A 138 20.61 14.47 -1.40
C ASP A 138 20.27 13.10 -2.03
N GLY A 139 19.17 12.45 -1.60
CA GLY A 139 18.78 11.11 -2.08
C GLY A 139 19.80 10.02 -1.73
N ARG A 140 20.70 10.30 -0.78
CA ARG A 140 21.81 9.44 -0.37
C ARG A 140 21.81 9.34 1.15
N LEU A 141 21.93 8.13 1.67
CA LEU A 141 22.20 7.94 3.10
C LEU A 141 23.50 8.66 3.47
N PRO A 142 23.54 9.45 4.57
CA PRO A 142 24.71 10.26 4.93
C PRO A 142 26.02 9.47 5.05
N SER A 143 25.96 8.16 5.33
CA SER A 143 27.10 7.23 5.24
C SER A 143 26.65 5.76 5.12
N SER A 144 27.59 4.86 4.78
CA SER A 144 27.40 3.38 4.80
C SER A 144 26.86 2.85 6.14
N ARG A 145 27.02 3.63 7.22
CA ARG A 145 26.65 3.28 8.60
C ARG A 145 25.14 3.38 8.84
N TRP A 146 24.40 4.03 7.94
CA TRP A 146 22.94 4.13 7.97
C TRP A 146 22.24 2.98 7.23
N ARG A 147 22.98 2.12 6.51
CA ARG A 147 22.42 0.93 5.86
C ARG A 147 21.69 -0.01 6.83
N PRO A 148 22.22 -0.29 8.05
CA PRO A 148 21.48 -1.05 9.05
C PRO A 148 20.19 -0.38 9.50
N VAL A 149 20.17 0.95 9.62
CA VAL A 149 18.97 1.73 10.01
C VAL A 149 17.90 1.64 8.91
N ALA A 150 18.29 1.76 7.64
CA ALA A 150 17.38 1.58 6.51
C ALA A 150 16.84 0.14 6.44
N TRP A 151 17.69 -0.87 6.70
CA TRP A 151 17.24 -2.26 6.79
C TRP A 151 16.30 -2.49 7.97
N LEU A 152 16.57 -1.89 9.13
CA LEU A 152 15.72 -1.98 10.30
C LEU A 152 14.35 -1.34 10.03
N ALA A 153 14.30 -0.21 9.32
CA ALA A 153 13.05 0.41 8.91
C ALA A 153 12.25 -0.48 7.93
N VAL A 154 12.91 -1.07 6.93
CA VAL A 154 12.28 -1.99 5.97
C VAL A 154 11.75 -3.25 6.68
N VAL A 155 12.59 -3.90 7.49
CA VAL A 155 12.23 -5.12 8.22
C VAL A 155 11.16 -4.84 9.27
N GLY A 156 11.28 -3.75 10.01
CA GLY A 156 10.27 -3.30 10.96
C GLY A 156 8.94 -3.06 10.28
N MET A 157 8.94 -2.45 9.09
CA MET A 157 7.71 -2.19 8.33
C MET A 157 7.07 -3.45 7.78
N ILE A 158 7.86 -4.40 7.27
CA ILE A 158 7.37 -5.73 6.88
C ILE A 158 6.82 -6.45 8.12
N GLY A 159 7.46 -6.28 9.28
CA GLY A 159 6.99 -6.80 10.55
C GLY A 159 5.64 -6.22 10.96
N VAL A 160 5.45 -4.90 10.84
CA VAL A 160 4.16 -4.23 11.09
C VAL A 160 3.10 -4.71 10.09
N TRP A 161 3.44 -4.82 8.81
CA TRP A 161 2.53 -5.36 7.79
C TRP A 161 2.06 -6.78 8.09
N ILE A 162 2.98 -7.67 8.45
CA ILE A 162 2.68 -9.06 8.82
C ILE A 162 1.87 -9.08 10.12
N HIS A 163 2.20 -8.21 11.08
CA HIS A 163 1.45 -8.09 12.32
C HIS A 163 0.00 -7.72 12.04
N GLU A 164 -0.26 -6.62 11.33
CA GLU A 164 -1.63 -6.17 11.06
C GLU A 164 -2.42 -7.19 10.22
N LEU A 165 -1.77 -7.84 9.26
CA LEU A 165 -2.38 -8.91 8.46
C LEU A 165 -2.88 -10.07 9.33
N PHE A 166 -2.13 -10.46 10.36
CA PHE A 166 -2.43 -11.63 11.18
C PHE A 166 -2.96 -11.28 12.59
N SER A 167 -3.15 -9.99 12.90
CA SER A 167 -3.61 -9.57 14.22
C SER A 167 -5.10 -9.95 14.40
N PRO A 168 -5.45 -10.67 15.47
CA PRO A 168 -6.84 -10.97 15.76
C PRO A 168 -7.51 -9.72 16.35
N GLY A 169 -8.64 -9.31 15.76
CA GLY A 169 -9.40 -8.15 16.22
C GLY A 169 -10.47 -7.71 15.22
N PRO A 170 -11.37 -6.79 15.62
CA PRO A 170 -12.29 -6.13 14.68
C PRO A 170 -11.50 -5.24 13.71
N LEU A 171 -11.92 -5.23 12.45
CA LEU A 171 -11.36 -4.36 11.41
C LEU A 171 -11.83 -2.91 11.66
N GLU A 172 -10.94 -1.92 11.58
CA GLU A 172 -11.31 -0.52 11.82
C GLU A 172 -12.47 -0.08 10.92
N GLY A 173 -13.52 0.50 11.52
CA GLY A 173 -14.70 1.00 10.81
C GLY A 173 -15.76 -0.04 10.43
N PHE A 174 -15.59 -1.32 10.81
CA PHE A 174 -16.55 -2.37 10.48
C PHE A 174 -16.80 -3.36 11.64
N PRO A 175 -18.05 -3.80 11.86
CA PRO A 175 -18.40 -4.75 12.94
C PRO A 175 -18.08 -6.21 12.55
N ARG A 176 -16.90 -6.47 11.97
CA ARG A 176 -16.48 -7.80 11.48
C ARG A 176 -15.04 -8.08 11.91
N GLU A 177 -14.77 -9.33 12.26
CA GLU A 177 -13.44 -9.79 12.67
C GLU A 177 -12.50 -9.96 11.46
N ASN A 178 -11.20 -9.75 11.69
CA ASN A 178 -10.16 -10.01 10.70
C ASN A 178 -10.15 -11.51 10.29
N PRO A 179 -10.47 -11.85 9.03
CA PRO A 179 -10.51 -13.24 8.55
C PRO A 179 -9.12 -13.89 8.50
N PHE A 180 -8.05 -13.11 8.59
CA PHE A 180 -6.66 -13.58 8.63
C PHE A 180 -6.07 -13.57 10.05
N GLY A 181 -6.84 -13.17 11.06
CA GLY A 181 -6.40 -13.16 12.45
C GLY A 181 -5.95 -14.55 12.91
N LEU A 182 -4.68 -14.70 13.27
CA LEU A 182 -4.17 -15.94 13.83
C LEU A 182 -4.38 -15.95 15.35
N GLY A 183 -5.27 -16.83 15.82
CA GLY A 183 -5.43 -17.11 17.26
C GLY A 183 -4.30 -17.98 17.84
N GLY A 184 -4.11 -17.93 19.16
CA GLY A 184 -3.19 -18.81 19.88
C GLY A 184 -1.73 -18.34 19.91
N SER A 185 -0.78 -19.27 19.94
CA SER A 185 0.66 -18.97 20.06
C SER A 185 1.23 -18.21 18.86
N ALA A 186 0.64 -18.35 17.68
CA ALA A 186 1.02 -17.60 16.48
C ALA A 186 0.64 -16.10 16.59
N GLY A 187 -0.53 -15.79 17.13
CA GLY A 187 -0.95 -14.41 17.44
C GLY A 187 -0.10 -13.77 18.54
N GLN A 188 0.35 -14.55 19.52
CA GLN A 188 1.26 -14.08 20.57
C GLN A 188 2.66 -13.73 20.03
N VAL A 189 3.16 -14.47 19.04
CA VAL A 189 4.44 -14.14 18.37
C VAL A 189 4.30 -12.89 17.50
N ALA A 190 3.17 -12.72 16.81
CA ALA A 190 2.86 -11.49 16.09
C ALA A 190 2.79 -10.28 17.06
N GLN A 191 2.06 -10.40 18.17
CA GLN A 191 1.97 -9.36 19.19
C GLN A 191 3.32 -9.06 19.87
N ALA A 192 4.17 -10.08 20.09
CA ALA A 192 5.50 -9.89 20.67
C ALA A 192 6.44 -9.08 19.75
N LEU A 193 6.28 -9.18 18.43
CA LEU A 193 6.98 -8.31 17.47
C LEU A 193 6.47 -6.86 17.56
N ALA A 194 5.21 -6.64 17.96
CA ALA A 194 4.58 -5.32 18.08
C ALA A 194 4.92 -4.56 19.37
N VAL A 195 5.14 -5.23 20.51
CA VAL A 195 5.56 -4.56 21.77
C VAL A 195 6.92 -3.85 21.63
N SER A 196 7.72 -4.25 20.65
CA SER A 196 8.97 -3.58 20.28
C SER A 196 8.74 -2.17 19.69
N TYR A 197 7.54 -1.88 19.21
CA TYR A 197 7.18 -0.67 18.47
C TYR A 197 6.51 0.41 19.35
N SER A 198 5.87 0.03 20.46
CA SER A 198 5.11 0.92 21.35
C SER A 198 5.92 1.52 22.51
N LEU A 199 7.23 1.29 22.55
CA LEU A 199 8.15 1.82 23.58
C LEU A 199 9.08 2.95 23.08
N VAL A 200 8.76 3.57 21.94
CA VAL A 200 9.43 4.78 21.42
C VAL A 200 8.39 5.84 21.10
#